data_AF-A0A558EVS7-F1
#
_entry.id   AF-A0A558EVS7-F1
#
_cell.length_a   1.000
_cell.length_b   1.000
_cell.length_c   1.000
_cell.angle_alpha   90.00
_cell.angle_beta   90.00
_cell.angle_gamma   90.00
#
_symmetry.space_group_name_H-M   'P 1'
#
loop_
_entity.id
_entity.type
_entity.pdbx_description
1 polymer ?
#
loop_
_entity_poly.entity_id
_entity_poly.type
_entity_poly.pdbx_seq_one_letter_code
_entity_poly.pdbx_strand_id
1 'polypeptide(L)' 'LRDLGVEEDDVVTLYMPMVPELPIAMLACARIGAPHNVVFAGFSAEALATRMNAADSRFLVTCDGYYRRGDPLDHL' A
#
# COMPACT_ATOMS: atom_id res chain seq x y z
N LEU A 1 8.66 8.78 -2.52
CA LEU A 1 9.12 7.99 -1.35
C LEU A 1 10.27 8.69 -0.64
N ARG A 2 11.44 8.87 -1.25
CA ARG A 2 12.57 9.61 -0.62
C ARG A 2 12.20 11.02 -0.16
N ASP A 3 11.50 11.80 -0.99
CA ASP A 3 11.05 13.14 -0.61
C ASP A 3 10.03 13.16 0.54
N LEU A 4 9.41 12.02 0.84
CA LEU A 4 8.50 11.81 1.98
C LEU A 4 9.22 11.22 3.20
N GLY A 5 10.54 11.02 3.14
CA GLY A 5 11.35 10.51 4.23
C GLY A 5 11.42 8.99 4.35
N VAL A 6 11.07 8.23 3.30
CA VAL A 6 11.25 6.77 3.29
C VAL A 6 12.73 6.44 3.10
N GLU A 7 13.30 5.71 4.05
CA GLU A 7 14.69 5.25 4.04
C GLU A 7 14.81 3.76 3.65
N GLU A 8 16.05 3.25 3.61
CA GLU A 8 16.29 1.82 3.51
C GLU A 8 15.75 1.12 4.77
N ASP A 9 15.25 -0.11 4.62
CA ASP A 9 14.60 -0.89 5.69
C ASP A 9 13.27 -0.34 6.26
N ASP A 10 12.85 0.88 5.89
CA ASP A 10 11.50 1.36 6.20
C ASP A 10 10.44 0.53 5.46
N VAL A 11 9.44 0.06 6.21
CA VAL A 11 8.33 -0.69 5.63
C VAL A 11 7.27 0.25 5.07
N VAL A 12 6.88 0.01 3.81
CA VAL A 12 5.81 0.73 3.12
C VAL A 12 4.64 -0.22 2.87
N THR A 13 3.50 0.03 3.51
CA THR A 13 2.27 -0.72 3.25
C THR A 13 1.60 -0.23 1.98
N LEU A 14 1.22 -1.16 1.10
CA LEU A 14 0.47 -0.91 -0.13
C LEU A 14 -0.94 -1.46 0.04
N TYR A 15 -1.93 -0.59 0.08
CA TYR A 15 -3.35 -0.95 0.13
C TYR A 15 -4.04 -0.43 -1.15
N MET A 16 -3.81 -1.16 -2.24
CA MET A 16 -4.29 -0.77 -3.57
C MET A 16 -4.90 -1.97 -4.30
N PRO A 17 -5.84 -1.73 -5.23
CA PRO A 17 -6.41 -2.75 -6.10
C PRO A 17 -5.42 -3.17 -7.21
N MET A 18 -5.92 -3.98 -8.15
CA MET A 18 -5.17 -4.41 -9.34
C MET A 18 -5.11 -3.29 -10.40
N VAL A 19 -4.35 -2.23 -10.09
CA VAL A 19 -4.07 -1.10 -10.99
C VAL A 19 -2.57 -1.03 -11.31
N PRO A 20 -2.15 -0.39 -12.41
CA PRO A 20 -0.73 -0.29 -12.78
C PRO A 20 0.17 0.35 -11.72
N GLU A 21 -0.38 1.24 -10.90
CA GLU A 21 0.31 1.93 -9.81
C GLU A 21 0.80 0.96 -8.72
N LEU A 22 0.12 -0.18 -8.53
CA LEU A 22 0.53 -1.20 -7.56
C LEU A 22 1.94 -1.75 -7.84
N PRO A 23 2.22 -2.38 -9.00
CA PRO A 23 3.57 -2.83 -9.31
C PRO A 23 4.58 -1.68 -9.43
N ILE A 24 4.18 -0.48 -9.85
CA ILE A 24 5.06 0.70 -9.86
C ILE A 24 5.51 1.04 -8.44
N ALA A 25 4.58 1.07 -7.47
CA ALA A 25 4.90 1.33 -6.07
C ALA A 25 5.77 0.23 -5.46
N MET A 26 5.48 -1.05 -5.75
CA MET A 26 6.31 -2.19 -5.31
C MET A 26 7.76 -2.05 -5.81
N LEU A 27 7.94 -1.75 -7.10
CA LEU A 27 9.26 -1.56 -7.70
C LEU A 27 9.95 -0.29 -7.20
N ALA A 28 9.20 0.78 -6.90
CA ALA A 28 9.75 1.99 -6.30
C ALA A 28 10.28 1.73 -4.88
N CYS A 29 9.57 0.92 -4.07
CA CYS A 29 10.05 0.48 -2.76
C CYS A 29 11.32 -0.38 -2.90
N ALA A 30 11.29 -1.39 -3.77
CA ALA A 30 12.44 -2.26 -4.05
C ALA A 30 13.67 -1.47 -4.54
N ARG A 31 13.47 -0.43 -5.36
CA ARG A 31 14.54 0.44 -5.87
C ARG A 31 15.30 1.18 -4.77
N ILE A 32 14.67 1.46 -3.64
CA ILE A 32 15.28 2.22 -2.54
C ILE A 32 15.64 1.35 -1.33
N GLY A 33 15.49 0.02 -1.43
CA GLY A 33 15.74 -0.88 -0.30
C GLY A 33 14.63 -0.89 0.76
N ALA A 34 13.45 -0.36 0.45
CA ALA A 34 12.30 -0.36 1.35
C ALA A 34 11.45 -1.63 1.14
N PRO A 35 11.24 -2.48 2.17
CA PRO A 35 10.31 -3.61 2.08
C PRO A 35 8.87 -3.11 1.86
N HIS A 36 8.16 -3.70 0.89
CA HIS A 36 6.74 -3.39 0.68
C HIS A 36 5.84 -4.46 1.32
N ASN A 37 4.90 -4.03 2.15
CA ASN A 37 3.87 -4.88 2.78
C ASN A 37 2.55 -4.73 2.02
N VAL A 38 2.28 -5.64 1.07
CA VAL A 38 1.07 -5.57 0.24
C VAL A 38 -0.13 -6.14 1.00
N VAL A 39 -1.16 -5.32 1.17
CA VAL A 39 -2.42 -5.67 1.81
C VAL A 39 -3.54 -5.59 0.79
N PHE A 40 -4.37 -6.63 0.73
CA PHE A 40 -5.49 -6.70 -0.20
C PHE A 40 -6.52 -5.59 0.09
N ALA A 41 -6.80 -4.76 -0.93
CA ALA A 41 -7.72 -3.61 -0.87
C ALA A 41 -9.20 -3.94 -0.58
N GLY A 42 -9.55 -5.22 -0.40
CA GLY A 42 -10.89 -5.64 0.04
C GLY A 42 -10.98 -5.96 1.53
N PHE A 43 -9.90 -5.81 2.30
CA PHE A 43 -9.91 -6.01 3.75
C PHE A 43 -10.48 -4.81 4.50
N SER A 44 -11.06 -5.07 5.68
CA SER A 44 -11.55 -4.03 6.58
C SER A 44 -10.41 -3.14 7.09
N ALA A 45 -10.76 -1.94 7.59
CA ALA A 45 -9.82 -1.03 8.22
C ALA A 45 -9.05 -1.69 9.39
N GLU A 46 -9.71 -2.52 10.19
CA GLU A 46 -9.08 -3.27 11.29
C GLU A 46 -8.05 -4.29 10.76
N ALA A 47 -8.39 -5.00 9.68
CA ALA A 47 -7.49 -5.97 9.06
C ALA A 47 -6.28 -5.29 8.38
N LEU A 48 -6.45 -4.08 7.85
CA LEU A 48 -5.35 -3.23 7.37
C LEU A 48 -4.46 -2.79 8.54
N ALA A 49 -5.04 -2.19 9.59
CA ALA A 49 -4.32 -1.71 10.76
C ALA A 49 -3.52 -2.83 11.44
N THR A 50 -4.12 -4.01 11.58
CA THR A 50 -3.44 -5.20 12.14
C THR A 50 -2.17 -5.55 11.36
N ARG A 51 -2.21 -5.46 10.01
CA ARG A 51 -1.06 -5.78 9.15
C ARG A 51 -0.02 -4.67 9.12
N MET A 52 -0.44 -3.42 9.19
CA MET A 52 0.48 -2.28 9.32
C MET A 52 1.26 -2.36 10.63
N ASN A 53 0.57 -2.63 11.74
CA ASN A 53 1.19 -2.79 13.06
C ASN A 53 2.12 -4.00 13.11
N ALA A 54 1.71 -5.14 12.54
CA ALA A 54 2.54 -6.34 12.51
C ALA A 54 3.82 -6.19 11.68
N ALA A 55 3.80 -5.30 10.68
CA ALA A 55 4.93 -5.02 9.81
C ALA A 55 5.74 -3.77 10.20
N ASP A 56 5.39 -3.11 11.32
CA ASP A 56 5.96 -1.83 11.74
C ASP A 56 6.00 -0.77 10.61
N SER A 57 4.93 -0.73 9.82
CA SER A 57 4.85 0.12 8.63
C SER A 57 4.39 1.52 8.98
N ARG A 58 5.27 2.51 8.78
CA ARG A 58 4.99 3.94 9.01
C ARG A 58 4.38 4.64 7.80
N PHE A 59 4.50 4.05 6.61
CA PHE A 59 4.02 4.62 5.35
C PHE A 59 2.88 3.80 4.76
N LEU A 60 1.92 4.48 4.14
CA LEU A 60 0.78 3.87 3.44
C LEU A 60 0.64 4.49 2.05
N VAL A 61 0.58 3.64 1.03
CA VAL A 61 0.17 4.02 -0.33
C VAL A 61 -1.19 3.38 -0.60
N THR A 62 -2.17 4.20 -0.97
CA THR A 62 -3.56 3.78 -1.22
C THR A 62 -4.16 4.56 -2.40
N CYS A 63 -5.36 4.18 -2.82
CA CYS A 63 -6.21 4.95 -3.74
C CYS A 63 -7.45 5.48 -3.01
N ASP A 64 -8.10 6.46 -3.64
CA ASP A 64 -9.41 7.00 -3.26
C ASP A 64 -10.56 6.00 -3.50
N GLY A 65 -10.49 5.25 -4.60
CA GLY A 65 -11.47 4.23 -4.94
C GLY A 65 -11.08 3.46 -6.19
N TYR A 66 -11.84 2.41 -6.52
CA TYR A 66 -11.58 1.59 -7.70
C TYR A 66 -12.80 0.80 -8.15
N TYR A 67 -12.78 0.39 -9.42
CA TYR A 67 -13.79 -0.51 -9.97
C TYR A 67 -13.38 -1.96 -9.80
N ARG A 68 -14.32 -2.79 -9.33
CA ARG A 68 -14.14 -4.24 -9.29
C ARG A 68 -15.39 -4.93 -9.78
N ARG A 69 -15.25 -5.72 -10.85
CA ARG A 69 -16.36 -6.43 -11.50
C ARG A 69 -17.48 -5.50 -12.00
N GLY A 70 -17.14 -4.25 -12.32
CA GLY A 70 -18.09 -3.24 -12.80
C GLY A 70 -18.66 -2.35 -11.70
N ASP A 71 -18.50 -2.73 -10.43
CA ASP A 71 -19.00 -1.94 -9.30
C ASP A 71 -17.93 -0.96 -8.80
N PRO A 72 -18.28 0.31 -8.53
CA PRO A 72 -17.40 1.26 -7.88
C PRO A 72 -17.26 0.94 -6.38
N LEU A 73 -16.04 0.97 -5.88
CA LEU A 73 -15.72 0.91 -4.45
C LEU A 73 -15.01 2.20 -4.06
N ASP A 74 -15.55 2.88 -3.06
CA ASP A 74 -14.97 4.10 -2.48
C ASP A 74 -14.25 3.77 -1.16
N HIS A 75 -13.09 4.39 -0.96
CA HIS A 75 -12.31 4.29 0.27
C HIS A 75 -12.33 5.59 1.10
N LEU A 76 -13.00 6.65 0.62
CA LEU A 76 -13.22 7.90 1.33
C LEU A 76 -14.48 7.90 2.20
#